data_AF-A0A382MLI9-F1
#
_entry.id   AF-A0A382MLI9-F1
#
_cell.length_a   1.000
_cell.length_b   1.000
_cell.length_c   1.000
_cell.angle_alpha   90.00
_cell.angle_beta   90.00
_cell.angle_gamma   90.00
#
_symmetry.space_group_name_H-M   'P 1'
#
loop_
_entity.id
_entity.type
_entity.pdbx_description
1 polymer ?
#
loop_
_entity_poly.entity_id
_entity_poly.type
_entity_poly.pdbx_seq_one_letter_code
_entity_poly.pdbx_strand_id
1 'polypeptide(L)'
;MMTNEENYCFDAGGYLIVPGVLSDTMVAQLNEAFDATGQFDGMLSWEDEQRELFRDLLVHPVLVDYLNQLCGTGFRLEQLPRLITDDPAAKLSFDGKLSGG
;
A
#
# COMPACT_ATOMS: atom_id res chain seq x y z
N MET A 1 9.60 14.58 2.11
CA MET A 1 10.86 14.47 2.86
C MET A 1 10.53 14.15 4.30
N MET A 2 10.96 12.98 4.74
CA MET A 2 10.65 12.44 6.06
C MET A 2 11.39 13.24 7.13
N THR A 3 10.70 13.58 8.21
CA THR A 3 11.27 14.30 9.35
C THR A 3 12.09 13.37 10.23
N ASN A 4 12.97 13.94 11.06
CA ASN A 4 13.75 13.16 12.02
C ASN A 4 12.88 12.38 13.01
N GLU A 5 11.69 12.91 13.33
CA GLU A 5 10.74 12.30 14.25
C GLU A 5 10.08 11.07 13.62
N GLU A 6 9.71 11.14 12.34
CA GLU A 6 9.19 9.99 11.58
C GLU A 6 10.24 8.87 11.48
N ASN A 7 11.52 9.21 11.31
CA ASN A 7 12.60 8.20 11.26
C ASN A 7 12.77 7.51 12.61
N TYR A 8 12.72 8.27 13.70
CA TYR A 8 12.79 7.71 15.04
C TYR A 8 11.58 6.81 15.36
N CYS A 9 10.37 7.21 14.95
CA CYS A 9 9.18 6.38 15.11
C CYS A 9 9.28 5.07 14.34
N PHE A 10 9.83 5.09 13.12
CA PHE A 10 10.08 3.88 12.35
C PHE A 10 11.10 2.97 13.05
N ASP A 11 12.24 3.52 13.50
CA ASP A 11 13.29 2.76 14.20
C ASP A 11 12.79 2.15 15.52
N ALA A 12 11.95 2.85 16.27
CA ALA A 12 11.44 2.40 17.57
C ALA A 12 10.20 1.50 17.46
N GLY A 13 9.32 1.74 16.49
CA GLY A 13 8.03 1.08 16.34
C GLY A 13 7.97 0.00 15.26
N GLY A 14 8.89 0.00 14.30
CA GLY A 14 8.90 -0.90 13.15
C GLY A 14 7.83 -0.59 12.08
N TYR A 15 7.09 0.51 12.24
CA TYR A 15 6.10 0.99 11.26
C TYR A 15 6.05 2.52 11.25
N LEU A 16 5.54 3.09 10.15
CA LEU A 16 5.34 4.51 9.97
C LEU A 16 3.95 4.78 9.42
N ILE A 17 3.25 5.75 10.00
CA ILE A 17 1.96 6.23 9.50
C ILE A 17 2.21 7.55 8.79
N VAL A 18 1.97 7.59 7.48
CA VAL A 18 2.08 8.81 6.68
C VAL A 18 0.66 9.30 6.35
N PRO A 19 0.13 10.31 7.05
CA PRO A 19 -1.20 10.82 6.79
C PRO A 19 -1.24 11.65 5.49
N GLY A 20 -2.38 11.64 4.80
CA GLY A 20 -2.62 12.55 3.66
C GLY A 20 -1.80 12.25 2.40
N VAL A 21 -1.28 11.03 2.26
CA VAL A 21 -0.60 10.60 1.02
C VAL A 21 -1.56 10.63 -0.17
N LEU A 22 -2.80 10.20 0.05
CA LEU A 22 -3.85 10.18 -0.96
C LEU A 22 -4.84 11.31 -0.71
N SER A 23 -5.30 11.92 -1.81
CA SER A 23 -6.40 12.87 -1.77
C SER A 23 -7.74 12.15 -1.56
N ASP A 24 -8.72 12.85 -0.99
CA ASP A 24 -10.06 12.29 -0.74
C ASP A 24 -10.70 11.73 -2.02
N THR A 25 -10.46 12.38 -3.16
CA THR A 25 -10.93 11.91 -4.47
C THR A 25 -10.29 10.59 -4.87
N MET A 26 -8.97 10.46 -4.70
CA MET A 26 -8.27 9.23 -5.06
C MET A 26 -8.65 8.07 -4.14
N VAL A 27 -8.85 8.35 -2.84
CA VAL A 27 -9.37 7.37 -1.89
C VAL A 27 -10.76 6.90 -2.31
N ALA A 28 -11.66 7.81 -2.68
CA ALA A 28 -13.01 7.46 -3.13
C ALA A 28 -12.98 6.59 -4.41
N GLN A 29 -12.15 6.95 -5.39
CA GLN A 29 -11.99 6.18 -6.62
C GLN A 29 -11.43 4.77 -6.38
N LEU A 30 -10.44 4.66 -5.49
CA LEU A 30 -9.87 3.36 -5.12
C LEU A 30 -10.91 2.50 -4.39
N ASN A 31 -11.64 3.07 -3.43
CA ASN A 31 -12.72 2.36 -2.73
C ASN A 31 -13.80 1.87 -3.69
N GLU A 32 -14.24 2.71 -4.63
CA GLU A 32 -15.21 2.30 -5.66
C GLU A 32 -14.67 1.18 -6.55
N ALA A 33 -13.37 1.21 -6.90
CA ALA A 33 -12.72 0.13 -7.64
C ALA A 33 -12.66 -1.19 -6.85
N PHE A 34 -12.37 -1.13 -5.54
CA PHE A 34 -12.40 -2.31 -4.66
C PHE A 34 -13.82 -2.89 -4.57
N ASP A 35 -14.82 -2.04 -4.36
CA ASP A 35 -16.22 -2.46 -4.25
C ASP A 35 -16.75 -3.04 -5.56
N ALA A 36 -16.37 -2.47 -6.70
CA ALA A 36 -16.81 -2.93 -8.02
C ALA A 36 -16.16 -4.27 -8.43
N THR A 37 -14.88 -4.48 -8.11
CA THR A 37 -14.17 -5.73 -8.43
C THR A 37 -14.53 -6.85 -7.47
N GLY A 38 -14.84 -6.53 -6.20
CA GLY A 38 -15.01 -7.52 -5.12
C GLY A 38 -13.74 -8.34 -4.86
N GLN A 39 -12.60 -7.86 -5.36
CA GLN A 39 -11.29 -8.46 -5.22
C GLN A 39 -10.41 -7.51 -4.41
N PHE A 40 -9.57 -8.07 -3.55
CA PHE A 40 -8.68 -7.31 -2.68
C PHE A 40 -7.22 -7.77 -2.80
N ASP A 41 -6.96 -8.66 -3.77
CA ASP A 41 -5.65 -9.19 -4.14
C ASP A 41 -5.48 -9.11 -5.66
N GLY A 42 -4.25 -9.23 -6.14
CA GLY A 42 -3.97 -9.22 -7.57
C GLY A 42 -4.34 -7.91 -8.27
N MET A 43 -4.23 -6.77 -7.57
CA MET A 43 -4.64 -5.44 -8.07
C MET A 43 -3.94 -5.03 -9.38
N LEU A 44 -2.74 -5.56 -9.62
CA LEU A 44 -2.00 -5.39 -10.87
C LEU A 44 -2.53 -6.24 -12.04
N SER A 45 -3.43 -7.17 -11.77
CA SER A 45 -4.06 -8.07 -12.75
C SER A 45 -5.52 -7.68 -13.04
N TRP A 46 -6.00 -6.57 -12.49
CA TRP A 46 -7.34 -6.06 -12.76
C TRP A 46 -7.47 -5.48 -14.17
N GLU A 47 -8.72 -5.23 -14.58
CA GLU A 47 -9.05 -4.51 -15.82
C GLU A 47 -8.34 -3.16 -15.87
N ASP A 48 -8.06 -2.67 -17.09
CA ASP A 48 -7.08 -1.61 -17.32
C ASP A 48 -7.33 -0.35 -16.46
N GLU A 49 -8.57 0.09 -16.28
CA GLU A 49 -8.88 1.33 -15.55
C GLU A 49 -8.56 1.25 -14.03
N GLN A 50 -8.94 0.16 -13.37
CA GLN A 50 -8.65 -0.02 -11.93
C GLN A 50 -7.18 -0.37 -11.70
N ARG A 51 -6.56 -1.09 -12.64
CA ARG A 51 -5.13 -1.42 -12.61
C ARG A 51 -4.28 -0.15 -12.65
N GLU A 52 -4.59 0.79 -13.53
CA GLU A 52 -3.81 2.04 -13.63
C GLU A 52 -3.92 2.87 -12.36
N LEU A 53 -5.09 2.95 -11.71
CA LEU A 53 -5.25 3.62 -10.41
C LEU A 53 -4.31 3.04 -9.34
N PHE A 54 -4.19 1.71 -9.29
CA PHE A 54 -3.28 1.06 -8.35
C PHE A 54 -1.80 1.24 -8.72
N ARG A 55 -1.47 1.30 -10.02
CA ARG A 55 -0.12 1.62 -10.47
C ARG A 55 0.28 3.04 -10.08
N ASP A 56 -0.62 4.01 -10.27
CA ASP A 56 -0.41 5.40 -9.86
C ASP A 56 -0.22 5.53 -8.34
N LEU A 57 -0.97 4.76 -7.56
CA LEU A 57 -0.77 4.63 -6.12
C LEU A 57 0.65 4.10 -5.80
N LEU A 58 1.08 3.01 -6.45
CA LEU A 58 2.40 2.42 -6.23
C LEU A 58 3.57 3.35 -6.55
N VAL A 59 3.43 4.16 -7.61
CA VAL A 59 4.47 5.11 -8.02
C VAL A 59 4.25 6.52 -7.46
N HIS A 60 3.34 6.66 -6.49
CA HIS A 60 3.00 7.96 -5.94
C HIS A 60 4.28 8.64 -5.37
N PRO A 61 4.58 9.88 -5.76
CA PRO A 61 5.87 10.52 -5.48
C PRO A 61 6.16 10.61 -3.97
N VAL A 62 5.12 10.75 -3.14
CA VAL A 62 5.27 10.72 -1.69
C VAL A 62 5.73 9.33 -1.23
N LEU A 63 5.06 8.24 -1.64
CA LEU A 63 5.45 6.89 -1.24
C LEU A 63 6.84 6.53 -1.74
N VAL A 64 7.16 6.90 -2.98
CA VAL A 64 8.49 6.70 -3.57
C VAL A 64 9.56 7.46 -2.78
N ASP A 65 9.29 8.69 -2.32
CA ASP A 65 10.21 9.46 -1.47
C ASP A 65 10.47 8.74 -0.14
N TYR A 66 9.42 8.26 0.54
CA TYR A 66 9.55 7.51 1.79
C TYR A 66 10.30 6.18 1.58
N LEU A 67 9.97 5.41 0.53
CA LEU A 67 10.62 4.14 0.22
C LEU A 67 12.10 4.32 -0.14
N ASN A 68 12.45 5.37 -0.88
CA ASN A 68 13.85 5.69 -1.17
C ASN A 68 14.64 6.05 0.09
N GLN A 69 14.00 6.71 1.07
CA GLN A 69 14.65 7.06 2.34
C GLN A 69 14.84 5.83 3.25
N LEU A 70 13.84 4.94 3.33
CA LEU A 70 13.87 3.76 4.20
C LEU A 70 14.70 2.60 3.61
N CYS A 71 14.55 2.32 2.32
CA CYS A 71 15.16 1.16 1.67
C CYS A 71 16.39 1.53 0.83
N GLY A 72 16.65 2.81 0.60
CA GLY A 72 17.66 3.30 -0.33
C GLY A 72 17.17 3.37 -1.78
N THR A 73 17.93 4.06 -2.63
CA THR A 73 17.66 4.14 -4.08
C THR A 73 17.71 2.77 -4.75
N GLY A 74 16.72 2.50 -5.60
CA GLY A 74 16.60 1.22 -6.30
C GLY A 74 15.85 0.14 -5.50
N PHE A 75 15.02 0.55 -4.54
CA PHE A 75 14.17 -0.35 -3.78
C PHE A 75 13.33 -1.23 -4.71
N ARG A 76 13.14 -2.48 -4.30
CA ARG A 76 12.24 -3.43 -4.96
C ARG A 76 11.25 -3.94 -3.93
N LEU A 77 9.97 -3.85 -4.25
CA LEU A 77 8.94 -4.46 -3.44
C LEU A 77 9.04 -5.98 -3.60
N GLU A 78 9.46 -6.67 -2.55
CA GLU A 78 9.44 -8.14 -2.48
C GLU A 78 8.01 -8.69 -2.52
N GLN A 79 7.06 -7.96 -1.93
CA GLN A 79 5.64 -8.28 -1.95
C GLN A 79 4.82 -7.07 -2.41
N LEU A 80 3.76 -7.32 -3.17
CA LEU A 80 2.80 -6.28 -3.53
C LEU A 80 2.09 -5.77 -2.28
N PRO A 81 1.67 -4.48 -2.28
CA PRO A 81 0.87 -3.95 -1.19
C PRO A 81 -0.40 -4.80 -1.00
N ARG A 82 -0.73 -5.04 0.27
CA ARG A 82 -1.98 -5.70 0.67
C ARG A 82 -2.92 -4.64 1.23
N LEU A 83 -4.18 -4.72 0.84
CA LEU A 83 -5.21 -3.89 1.46
C LEU A 83 -5.50 -4.43 2.86
N ILE A 84 -5.62 -3.55 3.85
CA ILE A 84 -6.14 -3.89 5.17
C ILE A 84 -7.53 -3.26 5.28
N THR A 85 -8.56 -4.09 5.41
CA THR A 85 -9.97 -3.72 5.51
C THR A 85 -10.68 -4.68 6.47
N ASP A 86 -11.81 -4.26 7.05
CA ASP A 86 -12.67 -5.15 7.84
C ASP A 86 -13.65 -5.96 6.97
N ASP A 87 -13.62 -5.77 5.64
CA ASP A 87 -14.50 -6.48 4.72
C ASP A 87 -14.22 -8.00 4.75
N PRO A 88 -15.24 -8.85 5.02
CA PRO A 88 -15.08 -10.30 5.06
C PRO A 88 -14.64 -10.90 3.73
N ALA A 89 -14.89 -10.24 2.60
CA ALA A 89 -14.46 -10.68 1.28
C ALA A 89 -12.96 -10.45 1.04
N ALA A 90 -12.30 -9.58 1.81
CA ALA A 90 -10.87 -9.31 1.68
C ALA A 90 -9.96 -10.47 2.12
N LYS A 91 -10.53 -11.54 2.71
CA LYS A 91 -9.78 -12.71 3.21
C LYS A 91 -8.50 -12.30 3.95
N LEU A 92 -8.60 -11.25 4.77
CA LEU A 92 -7.51 -10.81 5.62
C LEU A 92 -7.39 -11.73 6.83
N SER A 93 -7.10 -13.00 6.57
CA SER A 93 -6.59 -13.88 7.60
C SER A 93 -5.12 -13.52 7.81
N PHE A 94 -4.84 -12.70 8.82
CA PHE A 94 -3.54 -12.69 9.50
C PHE A 94 -3.16 -14.09 10.07
N ASP A 95 -4.10 -15.04 10.04
CA ASP A 95 -3.92 -16.48 10.31
C ASP A 95 -3.24 -17.24 9.16
N GLY A 96 -2.60 -16.55 8.22
CA GLY A 96 -1.65 -17.16 7.30
C GLY A 96 -0.35 -17.44 8.03
N LYS A 97 -0.21 -18.62 8.63
CA LYS A 97 1.08 -19.17 9.08
C LYS A 97 2.14 -18.80 8.02
N LEU A 98 3.12 -18.00 8.41
CA LEU A 98 4.30 -17.72 7.58
C LEU A 98 4.97 -19.07 7.28
N SER A 99 4.60 -19.72 6.19
CA SER A 99 5.37 -20.84 5.65
C SER A 99 6.51 -20.27 4.83
N GLY A 100 7.48 -19.67 5.52
CA GLY A 100 8.87 -19.65 5.07
C GLY A 100 9.48 -20.99 5.49
N GLY A 101 10.14 -21.66 4.54
CA GLY A 101 10.65 -23.04 4.68
C GLY A 101 11.83 -23.22 5.62
#